data_AF-A0A942CGB9-F1
#
_entry.id   AF-A0A942CGB9-F1
#
_cell.length_a   1.000
_cell.length_b   1.000
_cell.length_c   1.000
_cell.angle_alpha   90.00
_cell.angle_beta   90.00
_cell.angle_gamma   90.00
#
_symmetry.space_group_name_H-M   'P 1'
#
loop_
_entity.id
_entity.type
_entity.pdbx_description
1 polymer ?
#
loop_
_entity_poly.entity_id
_entity_poly.type
_entity_poly.pdbx_seq_one_letter_code
_entity_poly.pdbx_strand_id
1 'polypeptide(L)'
;MAVREKPMGQVVRFLLPSLKLKQVAEAGTTAEQRVHQFFIENFGGYTAASGNIFGYWKDESGHNSYGEHREFTVTAATEQQLQAIREFIAKIAAELDEECIFVEIGGRASLIYAP
;
A
#
# COMPACT_ATOMS: atom_id res chain seq x y z
N MET A 1 -13.82 33.78 10.08
CA MET A 1 -12.95 32.79 10.75
C MET A 1 -11.81 32.47 9.80
N ALA A 2 -10.56 32.41 10.28
CA ALA A 2 -9.42 32.04 9.44
C ALA A 2 -9.25 30.51 9.46
N VAL A 3 -9.18 29.89 8.28
CA VAL A 3 -8.93 28.46 8.13
C VAL A 3 -7.42 28.23 8.27
N ARG A 4 -7.01 27.20 9.01
CA ARG A 4 -5.61 26.77 9.11
C ARG A 4 -5.45 25.44 8.37
N GLU A 5 -4.60 25.44 7.36
CA GLU A 5 -4.24 24.25 6.59
C GLU A 5 -2.75 23.92 6.81
N LYS A 6 -2.42 22.62 6.81
CA LYS A 6 -1.04 22.14 6.83
C LYS A 6 -0.85 21.17 5.66
N PRO A 7 0.07 21.44 4.73
CA PRO A 7 0.39 20.48 3.68
C PRO A 7 1.03 19.23 4.29
N MET A 8 0.58 18.05 3.85
CA MET A 8 1.01 16.75 4.37
C MET A 8 2.03 16.04 3.44
N GLY A 9 2.24 16.56 2.24
CA GLY A 9 3.18 16.02 1.26
C GLY A 9 2.49 15.37 0.06
N GLN A 10 3.22 14.51 -0.64
CA GLN A 10 2.74 13.78 -1.81
C GLN A 10 1.86 12.60 -1.41
N VAL A 11 0.72 12.47 -2.08
CA VAL A 11 -0.19 11.34 -1.89
C VAL A 11 0.39 10.08 -2.52
N VAL A 12 0.37 9.00 -1.76
CA VAL A 12 0.67 7.63 -2.20
C VAL A 12 -0.57 6.78 -1.98
N ARG A 13 -1.05 6.14 -3.05
CA ARG A 13 -2.15 5.17 -3.02
C ARG A 13 -1.64 3.80 -3.44
N PHE A 14 -2.06 2.75 -2.77
CA PHE A 14 -1.72 1.38 -3.17
C PHE A 14 -2.87 0.43 -2.87
N LEU A 15 -2.90 -0.67 -3.61
CA LEU A 15 -3.96 -1.67 -3.55
C LEU A 15 -3.40 -2.98 -3.02
N LEU A 16 -3.94 -3.48 -1.90
CA LEU A 16 -3.58 -4.81 -1.38
C LEU A 16 -4.74 -5.79 -1.54
N PRO A 17 -4.48 -7.09 -1.84
CA PRO A 17 -5.50 -8.11 -1.95
C PRO A 17 -6.31 -8.30 -0.65
N SER A 18 -7.59 -7.95 -0.67
CA SER A 18 -8.46 -7.90 0.51
C SER A 18 -8.56 -9.24 1.25
N LEU A 19 -8.57 -10.35 0.51
CA LEU A 19 -8.70 -11.70 1.07
C LEU A 19 -7.43 -12.19 1.77
N LYS A 20 -6.27 -11.63 1.42
CA LYS A 20 -4.98 -12.00 2.02
C LYS A 20 -4.65 -11.15 3.25
N LEU A 21 -5.19 -9.94 3.35
CA LEU A 21 -4.92 -9.00 4.45
C LEU A 21 -5.23 -9.54 5.85
N LYS A 22 -6.26 -10.38 5.98
CA LYS A 22 -6.73 -10.93 7.26
C LYS A 22 -6.06 -12.27 7.63
N GLN A 23 -5.26 -12.83 6.74
CA GLN A 23 -4.56 -14.07 7.00
C GLN A 23 -3.50 -13.81 8.06
N VAL A 24 -3.50 -14.66 9.10
CA VAL A 24 -2.53 -14.58 10.18
C VAL A 24 -1.24 -15.21 9.68
N ALA A 25 -0.14 -14.44 9.67
CA ALA A 25 1.17 -15.01 9.40
C ALA A 25 1.62 -15.92 10.56
N GLU A 26 2.64 -16.75 10.36
CA GLU A 26 3.17 -17.65 11.41
C GLU A 26 3.56 -16.90 12.71
N ALA A 27 3.97 -15.63 12.58
CA ALA A 27 4.30 -14.74 13.69
C ALA A 27 3.08 -14.19 14.47
N GLY A 28 1.85 -14.64 14.17
CA GLY A 28 0.64 -14.27 14.90
C GLY A 28 0.04 -12.90 14.57
N THR A 29 0.61 -12.17 13.60
CA THR A 29 0.10 -10.86 13.14
C THR A 29 -0.42 -10.95 11.70
N THR A 30 -1.50 -10.24 11.42
CA THR A 30 -2.02 -10.13 10.05
C THR A 30 -1.26 -9.07 9.25
N ALA A 31 -1.27 -9.18 7.92
CA ALA A 31 -0.70 -8.14 7.06
C ALA A 31 -1.40 -6.79 7.29
N GLU A 32 -2.73 -6.79 7.52
CA GLU A 32 -3.48 -5.59 7.87
C GLU A 32 -2.95 -4.90 9.15
N GLN A 33 -2.62 -5.67 10.19
CA GLN A 33 -2.04 -5.13 11.42
C GLN A 33 -0.65 -4.56 11.18
N ARG A 34 0.18 -5.20 10.34
CA ARG A 34 1.51 -4.68 10.00
C ARG A 34 1.43 -3.37 9.20
N VAL A 35 0.53 -3.30 8.21
CA VAL A 35 0.22 -2.07 7.47
C VAL A 35 -0.19 -0.97 8.44
N HIS A 36 -1.13 -1.27 9.35
CA HIS A 36 -1.57 -0.32 10.35
C HIS A 36 -0.41 0.20 11.21
N GLN A 37 0.38 -0.71 11.79
CA GLN A 37 1.49 -0.37 12.66
C GLN A 37 2.52 0.50 11.94
N PHE A 38 2.95 0.08 10.75
CA PHE A 38 3.95 0.80 9.97
C PHE A 38 3.53 2.24 9.69
N PHE A 39 2.31 2.46 9.21
CA PHE A 39 1.86 3.80 8.82
C PHE A 39 1.52 4.71 10.01
N ILE A 40 1.02 4.15 11.11
CA ILE A 40 0.80 4.93 12.35
C ILE A 40 2.14 5.37 12.93
N GLU A 41 3.12 4.46 13.06
CA GLU A 41 4.41 4.77 13.70
C GLU A 41 5.29 5.72 12.88
N ASN A 42 5.30 5.57 11.54
CA ASN A 42 6.26 6.27 10.69
C ASN A 42 5.69 7.51 9.98
N PHE A 43 4.36 7.59 9.84
CA PHE A 43 3.70 8.64 9.04
C PHE A 43 2.59 9.37 9.81
N GLY A 44 2.23 8.91 11.02
CA GLY A 44 1.21 9.52 11.87
C GLY A 44 -0.22 9.28 11.42
N GLY A 45 -0.43 8.46 10.38
CA GLY A 45 -1.76 8.13 9.88
C GLY A 45 -1.79 7.72 8.41
N TYR A 46 -2.89 7.07 8.05
CA TYR A 46 -3.27 6.71 6.69
C TYR A 46 -4.80 6.59 6.65
N THR A 47 -5.39 6.62 5.46
CA THR A 47 -6.79 6.23 5.27
C THR A 47 -6.85 4.91 4.52
N ALA A 48 -7.92 4.16 4.75
CA ALA A 48 -8.22 2.95 3.99
C ALA A 48 -9.64 3.05 3.45
N ALA A 49 -9.81 2.68 2.19
CA ALA A 49 -11.12 2.56 1.55
C ALA A 49 -11.38 1.08 1.23
N SER A 50 -12.53 0.59 1.69
CA SER A 50 -13.03 -0.75 1.39
C SER A 50 -14.26 -0.66 0.48
N GLY A 51 -14.42 -1.64 -0.41
CA GLY A 51 -15.52 -1.70 -1.36
C GLY A 51 -15.21 -2.66 -2.52
N ASN A 52 -15.97 -2.55 -3.61
CA ASN A 52 -15.79 -3.32 -4.84
C ASN A 52 -14.63 -2.76 -5.67
N ILE A 53 -13.42 -2.76 -5.12
CA ILE A 53 -12.20 -2.34 -5.82
C ILE A 53 -11.60 -3.58 -6.48
N PHE A 54 -11.66 -3.64 -7.81
CA PHE A 54 -11.06 -4.73 -8.58
C PHE A 54 -9.81 -4.25 -9.28
N GLY A 55 -8.70 -4.94 -9.02
CA GLY A 55 -7.42 -4.71 -9.66
C GLY A 55 -7.21 -5.71 -10.78
N TYR A 56 -6.68 -5.23 -11.91
CA TYR A 56 -6.25 -6.06 -13.04
C TYR A 56 -4.95 -5.49 -13.60
N TRP A 57 -3.86 -6.23 -13.47
CA TRP A 57 -2.59 -5.87 -14.10
C TRP A 57 -1.81 -7.11 -14.47
N LYS A 58 -0.83 -6.92 -15.35
CA LYS A 58 0.13 -7.96 -15.71
C LYS A 58 1.47 -7.66 -15.05
N ASP A 59 2.07 -8.69 -14.49
CA ASP A 59 3.48 -8.67 -14.10
C ASP A 59 4.42 -8.77 -15.32
N GLU A 60 5.73 -8.79 -15.09
CA GLU A 60 6.73 -8.86 -16.16
C GLU A 60 6.71 -10.20 -16.90
N SER A 61 6.25 -11.28 -16.25
CA SER A 61 6.08 -12.61 -16.86
C SER A 61 4.82 -12.71 -17.74
N GLY A 62 3.94 -11.70 -17.66
CA GLY A 62 2.67 -11.64 -18.38
C GLY A 62 1.54 -12.39 -17.68
N HIS A 63 1.75 -12.84 -16.44
CA HIS A 63 0.71 -13.43 -15.62
C HIS A 63 -0.24 -12.34 -15.10
N ASN A 64 -1.51 -12.69 -14.93
CA ASN A 64 -2.54 -11.73 -14.56
C ASN A 64 -2.69 -11.71 -13.04
N SER A 65 -2.48 -10.54 -12.43
CA SER A 65 -3.00 -10.27 -11.10
C SER A 65 -4.45 -9.82 -11.22
N TYR A 66 -5.34 -10.49 -10.49
CA TYR A 66 -6.76 -10.19 -10.43
C TYR A 66 -7.33 -10.48 -9.04
N GLY A 67 -8.12 -9.55 -8.50
CA GLY A 67 -8.89 -9.81 -7.30
C GLY A 67 -9.59 -8.60 -6.71
N GLU A 68 -10.25 -8.83 -5.58
CA GLU A 68 -10.78 -7.78 -4.71
C GLU A 68 -9.65 -7.16 -3.88
N HIS A 69 -9.60 -5.84 -3.87
CA HIS A 69 -8.55 -5.06 -3.24
C HIS A 69 -9.10 -4.13 -2.18
N ARG A 70 -8.20 -3.69 -1.31
CA ARG A 70 -8.40 -2.58 -0.41
C ARG A 70 -7.42 -1.48 -0.80
N GLU A 71 -7.91 -0.26 -0.90
CA GLU A 71 -7.07 0.89 -1.15
C GLU A 71 -6.58 1.48 0.16
N PHE A 72 -5.29 1.78 0.21
CA PHE A 72 -4.65 2.49 1.29
C PHE A 72 -4.07 3.78 0.73
N THR A 73 -4.30 4.88 1.45
CA THR A 73 -3.77 6.20 1.10
C THR A 73 -2.96 6.77 2.25
N VAL A 74 -1.73 7.18 1.97
CA VAL A 74 -0.81 7.83 2.91
C VAL A 74 -0.17 9.04 2.23
N THR A 75 0.38 9.96 3.01
CA THR A 75 1.14 11.11 2.51
C THR A 75 2.61 11.00 2.92
N ALA A 76 3.52 11.26 1.98
CA ALA A 76 4.95 11.35 2.23
C ALA A 76 5.44 12.78 1.97
N ALA A 77 6.09 13.39 2.96
CA ALA A 77 6.63 14.75 2.88
C ALA A 77 8.07 14.78 2.35
N THR A 78 8.78 13.65 2.33
CA THR A 78 10.18 13.55 1.92
C THR A 78 10.44 12.34 1.01
N GLU A 79 11.53 12.40 0.24
CA GLU A 79 11.99 11.26 -0.57
C GLU A 79 12.36 10.04 0.29
N GLN A 80 12.91 10.26 1.49
CA GLN A 80 13.21 9.17 2.43
C GLN A 80 11.93 8.45 2.87
N GLN A 81 10.85 9.21 3.10
CA GLN A 81 9.54 8.66 3.40
C GLN A 81 8.97 7.88 2.21
N LEU A 82 9.07 8.42 0.99
CA LEU A 82 8.64 7.71 -0.22
C LEU A 82 9.41 6.39 -0.40
N GLN A 83 10.72 6.39 -0.19
CA GLN A 83 11.54 5.19 -0.28
C GLN A 83 11.14 4.15 0.78
N ALA A 84 10.90 4.57 2.02
CA ALA A 84 10.42 3.69 3.08
C ALA A 84 9.05 3.04 2.74
N ILE A 85 8.14 3.79 2.11
CA ILE A 85 6.86 3.25 1.64
C ILE A 85 7.10 2.19 0.56
N ARG A 86 7.98 2.47 -0.42
CA ARG A 86 8.27 1.52 -1.51
C ARG A 86 8.84 0.21 -0.98
N GLU A 87 9.80 0.30 -0.06
CA GLU A 87 10.41 -0.87 0.58
C GLU A 87 9.39 -1.67 1.42
N PHE A 88 8.51 -0.97 2.13
CA PHE A 88 7.43 -1.61 2.87
C PHE A 88 6.47 -2.34 1.94
N ILE A 89 6.04 -1.71 0.85
CA ILE A 89 5.14 -2.33 -0.14
C ILE A 89 5.78 -3.56 -0.77
N ALA A 90 7.07 -3.49 -1.15
CA ALA A 90 7.79 -4.64 -1.72
C ALA A 90 7.85 -5.83 -0.74
N LYS A 91 8.09 -5.56 0.55
CA LYS A 91 8.08 -6.59 1.60
C LYS A 91 6.69 -7.20 1.80
N ILE A 92 5.65 -6.35 1.86
CA ILE A 92 4.26 -6.81 1.97
C ILE A 92 3.87 -7.65 0.75
N ALA A 93 4.32 -7.32 -0.46
CA ALA A 93 4.07 -8.12 -1.66
C ALA A 93 4.58 -9.56 -1.48
N ALA A 94 5.84 -9.73 -1.06
CA ALA A 94 6.41 -11.04 -0.79
C ALA A 94 5.65 -11.80 0.32
N GLU A 95 5.29 -11.11 1.41
CA GLU A 95 4.55 -11.72 2.52
C GLU A 95 3.14 -12.18 2.12
N LEU A 96 2.53 -11.52 1.14
CA LEU A 96 1.22 -11.87 0.60
C LEU A 96 1.31 -12.87 -0.56
N ASP A 97 2.50 -13.36 -0.91
CA ASP A 97 2.69 -14.19 -2.11
C ASP A 97 2.12 -13.49 -3.36
N GLU A 98 2.48 -12.23 -3.53
CA GLU A 98 2.18 -11.40 -4.71
C GLU A 98 3.50 -11.02 -5.38
N GLU A 99 3.58 -11.19 -6.70
CA GLU A 99 4.77 -10.79 -7.47
C GLU A 99 4.96 -9.27 -7.44
N CYS A 100 3.86 -8.51 -7.48
CA CYS A 100 3.89 -7.07 -7.42
C CYS A 100 2.60 -6.45 -6.87
N ILE A 101 2.70 -5.19 -6.44
CA ILE A 101 1.60 -4.38 -5.95
C ILE A 101 1.46 -3.10 -6.79
N PHE A 102 0.23 -2.79 -7.19
CA PHE A 102 -0.11 -1.52 -7.81
C PHE A 102 0.04 -0.36 -6.84
N VAL A 103 0.76 0.69 -7.27
CA VAL A 103 0.93 1.94 -6.53
C VAL A 103 0.74 3.15 -7.45
N GLU A 104 0.10 4.20 -6.93
CA GLU A 104 0.05 5.53 -7.53
C GLU A 104 0.76 6.53 -6.60
N ILE A 105 1.72 7.28 -7.15
CA ILE A 105 2.50 8.27 -6.39
C ILE A 105 2.42 9.60 -7.13
N GLY A 106 1.75 10.59 -6.53
CA GLY A 106 1.49 11.90 -7.16
C GLY A 106 0.89 11.82 -8.57
N GLY A 107 -0.05 10.90 -8.79
CA GLY A 107 -0.74 10.72 -10.07
C GLY A 107 0.03 9.91 -11.12
N ARG A 108 1.14 9.27 -10.75
CA ARG A 108 1.85 8.31 -11.61
C ARG A 108 1.68 6.90 -11.08
N ALA A 109 1.14 6.02 -11.91
CA ALA A 109 0.97 4.61 -11.59
C ALA A 109 2.24 3.80 -11.91
N SER A 110 2.54 2.82 -11.07
CA SER A 110 3.63 1.86 -11.24
C SER A 110 3.32 0.56 -10.49
N LEU A 111 4.07 -0.50 -10.79
CA LEU A 111 4.09 -1.73 -10.01
C LEU A 111 5.35 -1.75 -9.13
N ILE A 112 5.20 -2.16 -7.88
CA ILE A 112 6.32 -2.44 -6.97
C ILE A 112 6.43 -3.95 -6.83
N TYR A 113 7.56 -4.51 -7.23
CA TYR A 113 7.81 -5.95 -7.20
C TYR A 113 8.33 -6.41 -5.84
N ALA A 114 7.97 -7.63 -5.47
CA ALA A 114 8.58 -8.35 -4.37
C ALA A 114 10.09 -8.56 -4.63
N PRO A 115 10.93 -8.57 -3.57
CA PRO A 115 12.37 -8.83 -3.67
C PRO A 115 12.73 -10.28 -4.04
#